data_AF-A0A2M4BVB2-F1
#
_entry.id   AF-A0A2M4BVB2-F1
#
_cell.length_a   1.000
_cell.length_b   1.000
_cell.length_c   1.000
_cell.angle_alpha   90.00
_cell.angle_beta   90.00
_cell.angle_gamma   90.00
#
_symmetry.space_group_name_H-M   'P 1'
#
loop_
_entity.id
_entity.type
_entity.pdbx_description
1 polymer ?
#
loop_
_entity_poly.entity_id
_entity_poly.type
_entity_poly.pdbx_seq_one_letter_code
_entity_poly.pdbx_strand_id
1 'polypeptide(L)'
;MSKGLLNTCEELYGTKDLYELFSIDKKASEQEIKKAYYRLSLKTHPDRVPEDDKQTATERFKVLSKLYSVLTDKDKRALYDERGIVDDEGENEADTWKLRWQNLFKPLTDEDIDNFMKSYVGSELERTDIKKAYLNGRGCINYMNQTVPFMSCEDEPRVAKIVQELIDAGEVPAYDAFLKEPKAKRDRRHKKYAREAKLASEVKRQRDEESELSSLRKQLAVRNQERKGTFESMIASLEARYGCANGGDDDEEEFVLESSKKSRSSGAKKAKTTTAKTTTAKTTTAAKGTRKSARTAKS
;
A
#
# COMPACT_ATOMS: atom_id res chain seq x y z
N MET A 1 -8.31 -3.72 25.92
CA MET A 1 -8.09 -3.43 24.49
C MET A 1 -9.46 -3.23 23.88
N SER A 2 -9.74 -2.05 23.31
CA SER A 2 -11.03 -1.81 22.66
C SER A 2 -11.17 -2.81 21.51
N LYS A 3 -12.21 -3.65 21.56
CA LYS A 3 -12.52 -4.58 20.46
C LYS A 3 -13.23 -3.77 19.38
N GLY A 4 -12.62 -3.66 18.19
CA GLY A 4 -13.20 -2.89 17.09
C GLY A 4 -14.59 -3.42 16.68
N LEU A 5 -15.44 -2.52 16.17
CA LEU A 5 -16.86 -2.78 15.94
C LEU A 5 -17.14 -4.00 15.02
N LEU A 6 -16.34 -4.19 13.97
CA LEU A 6 -16.48 -5.33 13.06
C LEU A 6 -16.12 -6.67 13.72
N ASN A 7 -15.15 -6.68 14.64
CA ASN A 7 -14.78 -7.89 15.36
C ASN A 7 -15.85 -8.24 16.40
N THR A 8 -16.43 -7.24 17.07
CA THR A 8 -17.59 -7.48 17.94
C THR A 8 -18.81 -7.96 17.15
N CYS A 9 -18.96 -7.53 15.90
CA CYS A 9 -20.01 -8.02 15.01
C CYS A 9 -19.81 -9.51 14.66
N GLU A 10 -18.58 -9.92 14.34
CA GLU A 10 -18.25 -11.33 14.09
C GLU A 10 -18.49 -12.20 15.32
N GLU A 11 -18.10 -11.76 16.51
CA GLU A 11 -18.33 -12.50 17.76
C GLU A 11 -19.83 -12.68 18.07
N LEU A 12 -20.66 -11.66 17.80
CA LEU A 12 -22.08 -11.66 18.18
C LEU A 12 -23.02 -12.27 17.13
N TYR A 13 -22.67 -12.15 15.85
CA TYR A 13 -23.52 -12.50 14.70
C TYR A 13 -22.86 -13.44 13.69
N GLY A 14 -21.56 -13.74 13.83
CA GLY A 14 -20.84 -14.66 12.95
C GLY A 14 -20.46 -14.09 11.57
N THR A 15 -20.71 -12.80 11.33
CA THR A 15 -20.33 -12.12 10.08
C THR A 15 -19.70 -10.75 10.35
N LYS A 16 -18.76 -10.37 9.49
CA LYS A 16 -18.17 -9.03 9.44
C LYS A 16 -18.86 -8.14 8.40
N ASP A 17 -19.69 -8.72 7.54
CA ASP A 17 -20.37 -7.97 6.50
C ASP A 17 -21.69 -7.37 7.02
N LEU A 18 -21.77 -6.05 7.01
CA LEU A 18 -22.97 -5.30 7.38
C LEU A 18 -24.16 -5.66 6.48
N TYR A 19 -23.96 -5.89 5.19
CA TYR A 19 -25.05 -6.18 4.26
C TYR A 19 -25.65 -7.56 4.52
N GLU A 20 -24.80 -8.55 4.81
CA GLU A 20 -25.21 -9.89 5.20
C GLU A 20 -25.96 -9.88 6.53
N LEU A 21 -25.45 -9.14 7.53
CA LEU A 21 -26.10 -8.99 8.84
C LEU A 21 -27.53 -8.45 8.73
N PHE A 22 -27.72 -7.37 7.94
CA PHE A 22 -29.04 -6.79 7.72
C PHE A 22 -29.88 -7.56 6.68
N SER A 23 -29.28 -8.58 6.03
CA SER A 23 -29.89 -9.37 4.96
C SER A 23 -30.45 -8.47 3.84
N ILE A 24 -29.63 -7.55 3.37
CA ILE A 24 -29.93 -6.57 2.33
C ILE A 24 -28.85 -6.58 1.25
N ASP A 25 -29.17 -6.10 0.05
CA ASP A 25 -28.21 -5.95 -1.03
C ASP A 25 -27.28 -4.74 -0.80
N LYS A 26 -26.06 -4.78 -1.35
CA LYS A 26 -25.12 -3.65 -1.32
C LYS A 26 -25.71 -2.38 -1.93
N LYS A 27 -26.65 -2.50 -2.88
CA LYS A 27 -27.39 -1.39 -3.52
C LYS A 27 -28.70 -1.04 -2.82
N ALA A 28 -28.98 -1.58 -1.64
CA ALA A 28 -30.21 -1.31 -0.92
C ALA A 28 -30.38 0.19 -0.61
N SER A 29 -31.62 0.65 -0.74
CA SER A 29 -32.05 2.00 -0.44
C SER A 29 -32.09 2.28 1.07
N GLU A 30 -32.06 3.56 1.46
CA GLU A 30 -32.17 3.97 2.87
C GLU A 30 -33.45 3.43 3.54
N GLN A 31 -34.55 3.32 2.78
CA GLN A 31 -35.81 2.77 3.26
C GLN A 31 -35.72 1.27 3.57
N GLU A 32 -34.99 0.51 2.75
CA GLU A 32 -34.76 -0.93 2.96
C GLU A 32 -33.84 -1.18 4.16
N ILE A 33 -32.80 -0.36 4.33
CA ILE A 33 -31.91 -0.40 5.49
C ILE A 33 -32.71 -0.13 6.78
N LYS A 34 -33.58 0.89 6.77
CA LYS A 34 -34.44 1.21 7.92
C LYS A 34 -35.41 0.06 8.26
N LYS A 35 -36.01 -0.57 7.24
CA LYS A 35 -36.88 -1.74 7.43
C LYS A 35 -36.11 -2.95 7.96
N ALA A 36 -34.89 -3.20 7.49
CA ALA A 36 -34.03 -4.26 8.00
C ALA A 36 -33.64 -4.02 9.46
N TYR A 37 -33.22 -2.79 9.80
CA TYR A 37 -32.92 -2.39 11.17
C TYR A 37 -34.11 -2.60 12.11
N TYR A 38 -35.31 -2.18 11.72
CA TYR A 38 -36.50 -2.36 12.55
C TYR A 38 -36.80 -3.84 12.81
N ARG A 39 -36.71 -4.69 11.77
CA ARG A 39 -36.91 -6.14 11.89
C ARG A 39 -35.91 -6.80 12.83
N LEU A 40 -34.63 -6.42 12.74
CA LEU A 40 -33.58 -7.00 13.56
C LEU A 40 -33.61 -6.45 15.00
N SER A 41 -33.92 -5.16 15.17
CA SER A 41 -34.08 -4.52 16.49
C SER A 41 -35.18 -5.17 17.32
N LEU A 42 -36.30 -5.54 16.70
CA LEU A 42 -37.39 -6.24 17.40
C LEU A 42 -36.98 -7.63 17.90
N LYS A 43 -36.03 -8.30 17.23
CA LYS A 43 -35.51 -9.61 17.63
C LYS A 43 -34.48 -9.49 18.76
N THR A 44 -33.70 -8.42 18.79
CA THR A 44 -32.62 -8.21 19.75
C THR A 44 -32.99 -7.27 20.90
N HIS A 45 -34.27 -6.88 21.04
CA HIS A 45 -34.69 -5.92 22.06
C HIS A 45 -34.67 -6.56 23.46
N PRO A 46 -34.01 -5.95 24.47
CA PRO A 46 -33.83 -6.55 25.80
C PRO A 46 -35.13 -6.78 26.59
N ASP A 47 -36.23 -6.12 26.21
CA ASP A 47 -37.56 -6.29 26.81
C ASP A 47 -38.29 -7.57 26.35
N ARG A 48 -37.83 -8.21 25.27
CA ARG A 48 -38.50 -9.38 24.67
C ARG A 48 -37.75 -10.70 24.92
N VAL A 49 -36.71 -10.64 25.73
CA VAL A 49 -35.73 -11.70 25.95
C VAL A 49 -35.72 -12.07 27.45
N PRO A 50 -35.56 -13.37 27.81
CA PRO A 50 -35.47 -13.80 29.21
C PRO A 50 -34.35 -13.08 29.99
N GLU A 51 -34.50 -12.95 31.31
CA GLU A 51 -33.53 -12.23 32.18
C GLU A 51 -32.08 -12.67 31.99
N ASP A 52 -31.85 -13.98 31.77
CA ASP A 52 -30.52 -14.56 31.61
C ASP A 52 -29.79 -14.08 30.34
N ASP A 53 -30.53 -13.68 29.31
CA ASP A 53 -30.00 -13.28 27.99
C ASP A 53 -30.03 -11.76 27.77
N LYS A 54 -30.52 -10.97 28.74
CA LYS A 54 -30.66 -9.52 28.62
C LYS A 54 -29.34 -8.79 28.37
N GLN A 55 -28.25 -9.26 28.96
CA GLN A 55 -26.92 -8.66 28.79
C GLN A 55 -26.46 -8.78 27.33
N THR A 56 -26.51 -10.00 26.79
CA THR A 56 -26.18 -10.29 25.39
C THR A 56 -27.10 -9.56 24.40
N ALA A 57 -28.40 -9.47 24.70
CA ALA A 57 -29.35 -8.71 23.88
C ALA A 57 -29.03 -7.20 23.87
N THR A 58 -28.62 -6.65 25.02
CA THR A 58 -28.23 -5.24 25.13
C THR A 58 -26.97 -4.93 24.32
N GLU A 59 -25.96 -5.80 24.37
CA GLU A 59 -24.73 -5.65 23.58
C GLU A 59 -25.00 -5.75 22.07
N ARG A 60 -25.78 -6.77 21.66
CA ARG A 60 -26.26 -6.93 20.28
C ARG A 60 -27.00 -5.69 19.79
N PHE A 61 -27.91 -5.15 20.59
CA PHE A 61 -28.66 -3.95 20.24
C PHE A 61 -27.75 -2.73 20.07
N LYS A 62 -26.78 -2.51 20.98
CA LYS A 62 -25.81 -1.41 20.88
C LYS A 62 -24.99 -1.49 19.60
N VAL A 63 -24.47 -2.68 19.27
CA VAL A 63 -23.70 -2.92 18.04
C VAL A 63 -24.59 -2.68 16.81
N LEU A 64 -25.81 -3.20 16.83
CA LEU A 64 -26.78 -3.03 15.75
C LEU A 64 -27.10 -1.55 15.46
N SER A 65 -27.32 -0.74 16.49
CA SER A 65 -27.56 0.71 16.34
C SER A 65 -26.34 1.44 15.75
N LYS A 66 -25.12 1.06 16.13
CA LYS A 66 -23.88 1.62 15.56
C LYS A 66 -23.75 1.27 14.07
N LEU A 67 -23.95 0.01 13.70
CA LEU A 67 -23.88 -0.43 12.31
C LEU A 67 -24.96 0.24 11.43
N TYR A 68 -26.15 0.46 11.99
CA TYR A 68 -27.19 1.21 11.32
C TYR A 68 -26.79 2.68 11.05
N SER A 69 -26.14 3.35 12.01
CA SER A 69 -25.62 4.71 11.81
C SER A 69 -24.62 4.78 10.64
N VAL A 70 -23.77 3.76 10.51
CA VAL A 70 -22.77 3.65 9.44
C VAL A 70 -23.41 3.48 8.07
N LEU A 71 -24.44 2.64 7.95
CA LEU A 71 -25.15 2.44 6.68
C LEU A 71 -26.09 3.60 6.29
N THR A 72 -26.53 4.39 7.26
CA THR A 72 -27.45 5.51 7.04
C THR A 72 -26.70 6.77 6.58
N ASP A 73 -25.49 6.99 7.06
CA ASP A 73 -24.63 8.09 6.61
C ASP A 73 -23.96 7.72 5.28
N LYS A 74 -24.21 8.52 4.23
CA LYS A 74 -23.72 8.27 2.88
C LYS A 74 -22.19 8.25 2.83
N ASP A 75 -21.52 9.10 3.60
CA ASP A 75 -20.07 9.20 3.58
C ASP A 75 -19.45 8.00 4.30
N LYS A 76 -20.04 7.58 5.44
CA LYS A 76 -19.59 6.38 6.18
C LYS A 76 -19.87 5.09 5.41
N ARG A 77 -20.99 5.01 4.69
CA ARG A 77 -21.32 3.88 3.81
C ARG A 77 -20.32 3.78 2.66
N ALA A 78 -20.00 4.90 2.00
CA ALA A 78 -19.01 4.91 0.93
C ALA A 78 -17.63 4.44 1.41
N LEU A 79 -17.21 4.90 2.60
CA LEU A 79 -15.95 4.47 3.23
C LEU A 79 -15.94 2.98 3.56
N TYR A 80 -17.04 2.45 4.09
CA TYR A 80 -17.22 1.01 4.30
C TYR A 80 -17.16 0.24 2.98
N ASP A 81 -17.82 0.74 1.93
CA ASP A 81 -17.87 0.09 0.62
C ASP A 81 -16.53 0.04 -0.11
N GLU A 82 -15.69 1.06 0.07
CA GLU A 82 -14.37 1.17 -0.56
C GLU A 82 -13.29 0.44 0.24
N ARG A 83 -13.32 0.52 1.58
CA ARG A 83 -12.19 0.13 2.43
C ARG A 83 -12.52 -0.98 3.43
N GLY A 84 -13.80 -1.30 3.63
CA GLY A 84 -14.25 -2.30 4.60
C GLY A 84 -14.00 -1.90 6.06
N ILE A 85 -13.85 -0.60 6.35
CA ILE A 85 -13.56 -0.08 7.68
C ILE A 85 -14.82 0.56 8.25
N VAL A 86 -15.12 0.26 9.51
CA VAL A 86 -16.18 0.92 10.26
C VAL A 86 -15.55 1.63 11.46
N ASP A 87 -15.84 2.93 11.56
CA ASP A 87 -15.39 3.77 12.67
C ASP A 87 -16.07 3.30 13.97
N ASP A 88 -15.28 2.88 14.95
CA ASP A 88 -15.76 2.63 16.30
C ASP A 88 -15.44 3.86 17.14
N GLU A 89 -16.44 4.45 17.78
CA GLU A 89 -16.37 5.69 18.57
C GLU A 89 -15.52 5.56 19.87
N GLY A 90 -14.40 4.86 19.82
CA GLY A 90 -13.42 4.71 20.88
C GLY A 90 -12.05 5.25 20.45
N GLU A 91 -11.80 6.51 20.78
CA GLU A 91 -10.46 7.08 21.08
C GLU A 91 -9.31 6.81 20.07
N ASN A 92 -9.48 7.20 18.81
CA ASN A 92 -8.31 7.49 17.95
C ASN A 92 -8.60 8.70 17.05
N GLU A 93 -8.55 9.90 17.65
CA GLU A 93 -8.71 11.20 16.98
C GLU A 93 -7.74 11.38 15.78
N ALA A 94 -6.60 10.67 15.80
CA ALA A 94 -5.64 10.60 14.70
C ALA A 94 -6.12 9.82 13.46
N ASP A 95 -6.87 8.72 13.64
CA ASP A 95 -7.46 7.96 12.52
C ASP A 95 -8.64 8.73 11.90
N THR A 96 -9.37 9.48 12.73
CA THR A 96 -10.42 10.39 12.27
C THR A 96 -9.86 11.49 11.35
N TRP A 97 -8.68 12.04 11.62
CA TRP A 97 -8.10 13.08 10.77
C TRP A 97 -7.71 12.58 9.38
N LYS A 98 -7.11 11.40 9.27
CA LYS A 98 -6.75 10.83 7.96
C LYS A 98 -7.99 10.55 7.12
N LEU A 99 -9.05 10.03 7.74
CA LEU A 99 -10.34 9.77 7.09
C LEU A 99 -11.03 11.07 6.68
N ARG A 100 -11.04 12.08 7.55
CA ARG A 100 -11.57 13.42 7.23
C ARG A 100 -10.78 14.08 6.11
N TRP A 101 -9.45 14.02 6.15
CA TRP A 101 -8.59 14.57 5.11
C TRP A 101 -8.83 13.87 3.76
N GLN A 102 -8.94 12.53 3.76
CA GLN A 102 -9.29 11.77 2.56
C GLN A 102 -10.68 12.11 2.01
N ASN A 103 -11.65 12.41 2.87
CA ASN A 103 -12.98 12.87 2.43
C ASN A 103 -12.97 14.30 1.90
N LEU A 104 -12.14 15.16 2.47
CA LEU A 104 -12.02 16.57 2.07
C LEU A 104 -11.25 16.73 0.75
N PHE A 105 -10.27 15.87 0.49
CA PHE A 105 -9.42 15.94 -0.70
C PHE A 105 -9.68 14.74 -1.61
N LYS A 106 -10.19 15.03 -2.81
CA LYS A 106 -10.34 14.03 -3.88
C LYS A 106 -8.99 13.34 -4.14
N PRO A 107 -8.99 12.04 -4.51
CA PRO A 107 -7.75 11.36 -4.87
C PRO A 107 -7.08 12.13 -6.01
N LEU A 108 -5.80 12.43 -5.85
CA LEU A 108 -5.02 13.14 -6.85
C LEU A 108 -4.89 12.25 -8.09
N THR A 109 -5.45 12.70 -9.21
CA THR A 109 -5.31 12.00 -10.49
C THR A 109 -4.05 12.47 -11.22
N ASP A 110 -3.53 11.64 -12.14
CA ASP A 110 -2.42 12.06 -13.01
C ASP A 110 -2.80 13.29 -13.85
N GLU A 111 -4.07 13.43 -14.20
CA GLU A 111 -4.61 14.60 -14.92
C GLU A 111 -4.55 15.88 -14.08
N ASP A 112 -4.83 15.79 -12.77
CA ASP A 112 -4.73 16.93 -11.85
C ASP A 112 -3.28 17.43 -11.74
N ILE A 113 -2.31 16.51 -11.76
CA ILE A 113 -0.88 16.85 -11.73
C ILE A 113 -0.48 17.59 -13.01
N ASP A 114 -0.92 17.11 -14.17
CA ASP A 114 -0.64 17.74 -15.46
C ASP A 114 -1.29 19.12 -15.59
N ASN A 115 -2.52 19.27 -15.09
CA ASN A 115 -3.22 20.55 -15.06
C ASN A 115 -2.53 21.55 -14.13
N PHE A 116 -2.06 21.10 -12.97
CA PHE A 116 -1.29 21.94 -12.06
C PHE A 116 0.07 22.32 -12.64
N MET A 117 0.78 21.38 -13.28
CA MET A 117 2.05 21.67 -13.95
C MET A 117 1.89 22.78 -15.01
N LYS A 118 0.83 22.73 -15.83
CA LYS A 118 0.56 23.75 -16.86
C LYS A 118 0.22 25.13 -16.28
N SER A 119 -0.47 25.18 -15.15
CA SER A 119 -0.81 26.46 -14.50
C SER A 119 0.35 27.03 -13.67
N TYR A 120 1.22 26.17 -13.15
CA TYR A 120 2.36 26.54 -12.34
C TYR A 120 3.54 27.05 -13.17
N VAL A 121 3.93 26.31 -14.22
CA VAL A 121 5.11 26.67 -15.04
C VAL A 121 4.85 27.97 -15.80
N GLY A 122 5.70 28.97 -15.57
CA GLY A 122 5.59 30.32 -16.14
C GLY A 122 4.71 31.26 -15.33
N SER A 123 4.16 30.83 -14.19
CA SER A 123 3.35 31.69 -13.32
C SER A 123 4.18 32.56 -12.38
N GLU A 124 3.56 33.61 -11.83
CA GLU A 124 4.14 34.43 -10.76
C GLU A 124 4.43 33.63 -9.48
N LEU A 125 3.68 32.54 -9.27
CA LEU A 125 3.88 31.64 -8.15
C LEU A 125 5.21 30.89 -8.29
N GLU A 126 5.50 30.38 -9.49
CA GLU A 126 6.82 29.80 -9.80
C GLU A 126 7.94 30.82 -9.60
N ARG A 127 7.79 32.05 -10.09
CA ARG A 127 8.79 33.13 -9.90
C ARG A 127 9.06 33.39 -8.42
N THR A 128 8.01 33.42 -7.61
CA THR A 128 8.09 33.61 -6.16
C THR A 128 8.79 32.44 -5.46
N ASP A 129 8.49 31.21 -5.87
CA ASP A 129 9.09 30.02 -5.26
C ASP A 129 10.55 29.83 -5.69
N ILE A 130 10.91 30.16 -6.93
CA ILE A 130 12.31 30.30 -7.37
C ILE A 130 13.04 31.33 -6.53
N LYS A 131 12.43 32.51 -6.29
CA LYS A 131 13.01 33.56 -5.44
C LYS A 131 13.28 33.05 -4.02
N LYS A 132 12.30 32.39 -3.38
CA LYS A 132 12.48 31.78 -2.05
C LYS A 132 13.56 30.71 -2.04
N ALA A 133 13.56 29.81 -3.03
CA ALA A 133 14.54 28.75 -3.14
C ALA A 133 15.96 29.29 -3.39
N TYR A 134 16.08 30.37 -4.15
CA TYR A 134 17.34 31.04 -4.43
C TYR A 134 17.93 31.70 -3.17
N LEU A 135 17.10 32.37 -2.38
CA LEU A 135 17.50 32.98 -1.09
C LEU A 135 17.90 31.90 -0.08
N ASN A 136 17.09 30.86 0.10
CA ASN A 136 17.36 29.77 1.03
C ASN A 136 18.59 28.95 0.63
N GLY A 137 18.76 28.70 -0.68
CA GLY A 137 19.88 27.94 -1.24
C GLY A 137 21.14 28.76 -1.51
N ARG A 138 21.15 30.06 -1.20
CA ARG A 138 22.24 31.00 -1.52
C ARG A 138 22.74 30.89 -2.97
N GLY A 139 21.81 30.78 -3.91
CA GLY A 139 22.08 30.61 -5.34
C GLY A 139 22.52 29.21 -5.79
N CYS A 140 22.47 28.20 -4.92
CA CYS A 140 22.77 26.82 -5.31
C CYS A 140 21.64 26.21 -6.14
N ILE A 141 21.88 25.99 -7.43
CA ILE A 141 20.89 25.39 -8.34
C ILE A 141 20.49 23.96 -7.97
N ASN A 142 21.36 23.19 -7.30
CA ASN A 142 20.99 21.86 -6.79
C ASN A 142 19.88 21.93 -5.74
N TYR A 143 19.93 22.97 -4.89
CA TYR A 143 18.92 23.19 -3.86
C TYR A 143 17.60 23.65 -4.48
N MET A 144 17.68 24.53 -5.49
CA MET A 144 16.50 24.95 -6.25
C MET A 144 15.83 23.76 -6.93
N ASN A 145 16.59 22.90 -7.61
CA ASN A 145 16.06 21.71 -8.30
C ASN A 145 15.43 20.67 -7.35
N GLN A 146 15.72 20.71 -6.05
CA GLN A 146 15.10 19.82 -5.06
C GLN A 146 13.88 20.46 -4.37
N THR A 147 13.79 21.79 -4.40
CA THR A 147 12.81 22.55 -3.63
C THR A 147 11.66 23.04 -4.52
N VAL A 148 11.97 23.48 -5.74
CA VAL A 148 11.01 24.07 -6.67
C VAL A 148 10.24 22.94 -7.37
N PRO A 149 8.90 22.92 -7.29
CA PRO A 149 8.07 21.96 -8.02
C PRO A 149 8.32 21.98 -9.52
N PHE A 150 8.28 20.80 -10.15
CA PHE A 150 8.42 20.58 -11.60
C PHE A 150 9.70 21.12 -12.25
N MET A 151 10.72 21.48 -11.48
CA MET A 151 12.00 21.88 -12.03
C MET A 151 12.78 20.65 -12.50
N SER A 152 12.86 20.47 -13.82
CA SER A 152 13.76 19.50 -14.44
C SER A 152 15.17 20.09 -14.64
N CYS A 153 16.16 19.21 -14.78
CA CYS A 153 17.50 19.62 -15.21
C CYS A 153 17.49 20.26 -16.62
N GLU A 154 16.50 19.92 -17.45
CA GLU A 154 16.33 20.48 -18.79
C GLU A 154 15.89 21.95 -18.76
N ASP A 155 15.17 22.36 -17.71
CA ASP A 155 14.66 23.72 -17.52
C ASP A 155 15.65 24.67 -16.86
N GLU A 156 16.87 24.21 -16.53
CA GLU A 156 17.93 25.04 -15.97
C GLU A 156 18.16 26.36 -16.75
N PRO A 157 18.17 26.39 -18.10
CA PRO A 157 18.36 27.64 -18.85
C PRO A 157 17.21 28.65 -18.64
N ARG A 158 15.97 28.17 -18.53
CA ARG A 158 14.78 29.01 -18.32
C ARG A 158 14.80 29.60 -16.91
N VAL A 159 15.03 28.76 -15.91
CA VAL A 159 15.15 29.20 -14.51
C VAL A 159 16.32 30.16 -14.35
N ALA A 160 17.44 29.93 -15.04
CA ALA A 160 18.58 30.82 -14.99
C ALA A 160 18.26 32.22 -15.54
N LYS A 161 17.45 32.31 -16.62
CA LYS A 161 16.96 33.58 -17.15
C LYS A 161 16.08 34.32 -16.12
N ILE A 162 15.16 33.62 -15.46
CA ILE A 162 14.28 34.19 -14.43
C ILE A 162 15.12 34.74 -13.25
N VAL A 163 16.11 33.98 -12.79
CA VAL A 163 17.01 34.43 -11.72
C VAL A 163 17.82 35.64 -12.17
N GLN A 164 18.30 35.68 -13.42
CA GLN A 164 19.01 36.84 -13.94
C GLN A 164 18.12 38.09 -13.96
N GLU A 165 16.87 37.97 -14.41
CA GLU A 165 15.89 39.06 -14.37
C GLU A 165 15.63 39.55 -12.94
N LEU A 166 15.59 38.65 -11.95
CA LEU A 166 15.44 39.01 -10.53
C LEU A 166 16.69 39.71 -9.96
N ILE A 167 17.88 39.36 -10.43
CA ILE A 167 19.13 40.03 -10.06
C ILE A 167 19.18 41.43 -10.69
N ASP A 168 18.81 41.54 -11.96
CA ASP A 168 18.79 42.80 -12.71
C ASP A 168 17.75 43.77 -12.12
N ALA A 169 16.62 43.25 -11.65
CA ALA A 169 15.62 44.01 -10.90
C ALA A 169 16.05 44.38 -9.47
N GLY A 170 17.17 43.85 -8.97
CA GLY A 170 17.66 44.09 -7.61
C GLY A 170 16.86 43.38 -6.51
N GLU A 171 16.00 42.42 -6.86
CA GLU A 171 15.15 41.70 -5.91
C GLU A 171 15.88 40.59 -5.15
N VAL A 172 16.96 40.05 -5.72
CA VAL A 172 17.80 39.02 -5.11
C VAL A 172 19.28 39.36 -5.28
N PRO A 173 20.14 39.06 -4.28
CA PRO A 173 21.56 39.32 -4.38
C PRO A 173 22.25 38.35 -5.34
N ALA A 174 23.24 38.83 -6.10
CA ALA A 174 24.05 37.98 -6.98
C ALA A 174 24.99 37.07 -6.16
N TYR A 175 24.64 35.80 -6.01
CA TYR A 175 25.49 34.82 -5.34
C TYR A 175 26.53 34.19 -6.28
N ASP A 176 27.79 34.14 -5.86
CA ASP A 176 28.88 33.49 -6.60
C ASP A 176 28.58 32.02 -6.95
N ALA A 177 27.83 31.32 -6.09
CA ALA A 177 27.44 29.94 -6.30
C ALA A 177 26.57 29.73 -7.56
N PHE A 178 25.84 30.77 -7.97
CA PHE A 178 25.02 30.79 -9.18
C PHE A 178 25.80 31.29 -10.39
N LEU A 179 26.52 32.42 -10.25
CA LEU A 179 27.23 33.04 -11.38
C LEU A 179 28.45 32.23 -11.85
N LYS A 180 29.19 31.63 -10.91
CA LYS A 180 30.47 30.94 -11.19
C LYS A 180 30.33 29.43 -11.06
N GLU A 181 29.20 28.87 -11.48
CA GLU A 181 29.05 27.41 -11.40
C GLU A 181 30.00 26.69 -12.39
N PRO A 182 30.83 25.74 -11.92
CA PRO A 182 31.67 24.95 -12.82
C PRO A 182 30.84 24.03 -13.72
N LYS A 183 31.13 24.01 -15.03
CA LYS A 183 30.48 23.12 -16.00
C LYS A 183 30.45 21.65 -15.56
N ALA A 184 31.54 21.16 -14.95
CA ALA A 184 31.61 19.79 -14.44
C ALA A 184 30.55 19.46 -13.37
N LYS A 185 30.16 20.46 -12.55
CA LYS A 185 29.11 20.30 -11.53
C LYS A 185 27.73 20.19 -12.18
N ARG A 186 27.47 21.00 -13.21
CA ARG A 186 26.27 20.90 -14.05
C ARG A 186 26.18 19.56 -14.76
N ASP A 187 27.23 19.17 -15.49
CA ASP A 187 27.23 17.91 -16.25
C ASP A 187 27.04 16.68 -15.34
N ARG A 188 27.56 16.73 -14.10
CA ARG A 188 27.33 15.67 -13.10
C ARG A 188 25.87 15.59 -12.67
N ARG A 189 25.17 16.72 -12.50
CA ARG A 189 23.72 16.72 -12.22
C ARG A 189 22.96 16.07 -13.38
N HIS A 190 23.16 16.56 -14.59
CA HIS A 190 22.48 16.04 -15.79
C HIS A 190 22.70 14.53 -15.95
N LYS A 191 23.93 14.04 -15.75
CA LYS A 191 24.23 12.59 -15.77
C LYS A 191 23.52 11.81 -14.65
N LYS A 192 23.36 12.40 -13.45
CA LYS A 192 22.65 11.78 -12.33
C LYS A 192 21.17 11.62 -12.66
N TYR A 193 20.50 12.71 -13.05
CA TYR A 193 19.07 12.68 -13.39
C TYR A 193 18.78 11.80 -14.62
N ALA A 194 19.67 11.81 -15.63
CA ALA A 194 19.56 10.88 -16.77
C ALA A 194 19.68 9.41 -16.36
N ARG A 195 20.49 9.08 -15.35
CA ARG A 195 20.58 7.72 -14.80
C ARG A 195 19.30 7.35 -14.03
N GLU A 196 18.81 8.26 -13.20
CA GLU A 196 17.58 8.06 -12.42
C GLU A 196 16.36 7.90 -13.32
N ALA A 197 16.24 8.69 -14.39
CA ALA A 197 15.17 8.55 -15.38
C ALA A 197 15.18 7.18 -16.09
N LYS A 198 16.37 6.65 -16.42
CA LYS A 198 16.52 5.31 -16.98
C LYS A 198 16.11 4.23 -15.99
N LEU A 199 16.52 4.36 -14.73
CA LEU A 199 16.12 3.42 -13.67
C LEU A 199 14.61 3.48 -13.41
N ALA A 200 14.00 4.66 -13.38
CA ALA A 200 12.56 4.83 -13.22
C ALA A 200 11.77 4.20 -14.37
N SER A 201 12.25 4.37 -15.60
CA SER A 201 11.64 3.75 -16.79
C SER A 201 11.71 2.22 -16.72
N GLU A 202 12.84 1.68 -16.25
CA GLU A 202 13.04 0.25 -16.07
C GLU A 202 12.16 -0.33 -14.95
N VAL A 203 12.04 0.36 -13.81
CA VAL A 203 11.14 -0.04 -12.72
C VAL A 203 9.68 0.01 -13.17
N LYS A 204 9.29 1.02 -13.95
CA LYS A 204 7.94 1.10 -14.54
C LYS A 204 7.67 -0.10 -15.46
N ARG A 205 8.61 -0.41 -16.36
CA ARG A 205 8.54 -1.60 -17.22
C ARG A 205 8.37 -2.89 -16.42
N GLN A 206 9.15 -3.08 -15.36
CA GLN A 206 9.05 -4.26 -14.49
C GLN A 206 7.70 -4.34 -13.77
N ARG A 207 7.16 -3.21 -13.29
CA ARG A 207 5.85 -3.16 -12.65
C ARG A 207 4.72 -3.51 -13.63
N ASP A 208 4.80 -2.99 -14.85
CA ASP A 208 3.81 -3.27 -15.90
C ASP A 208 3.86 -4.76 -16.29
N GLU A 209 5.06 -5.33 -16.43
CA GLU A 209 5.26 -6.77 -16.67
C GLU A 209 4.75 -7.64 -15.51
N GLU A 210 4.96 -7.23 -14.26
CA GLU A 210 4.44 -7.93 -13.08
C GLU A 210 2.91 -7.87 -13.00
N SER A 211 2.32 -6.74 -13.37
CA SER A 211 0.86 -6.57 -13.47
C SER A 211 0.25 -7.51 -14.51
N GLU A 212 0.84 -7.57 -15.71
CA GLU A 212 0.42 -8.50 -16.77
C GLU A 212 0.58 -9.96 -16.34
N LEU A 213 1.71 -10.31 -15.71
CA LEU A 213 1.94 -11.66 -15.17
C LEU A 213 0.97 -12.02 -14.04
N SER A 214 0.60 -11.05 -13.19
CA SER A 214 -0.40 -11.23 -12.13
C SER A 214 -1.79 -11.49 -12.71
N SER A 215 -2.18 -10.72 -13.73
CA SER A 215 -3.41 -10.93 -14.50
C SER A 215 -3.45 -12.32 -15.15
N LEU A 216 -2.36 -12.73 -15.82
CA LEU A 216 -2.25 -14.03 -16.46
C LEU A 216 -2.27 -15.19 -15.44
N ARG A 217 -1.58 -15.03 -14.30
CA ARG A 217 -1.62 -16.00 -13.19
C ARG A 217 -3.02 -16.20 -12.64
N LYS A 218 -3.79 -15.11 -12.49
CA LYS A 218 -5.19 -15.18 -12.08
C LYS A 218 -6.03 -15.97 -13.09
N GLN A 219 -5.85 -15.72 -14.40
CA GLN A 219 -6.55 -16.48 -15.45
C GLN A 219 -6.21 -17.98 -15.45
N LEU A 220 -4.94 -18.34 -15.25
CA LEU A 220 -4.51 -19.74 -15.15
C LEU A 220 -5.09 -20.45 -13.91
N ALA A 221 -5.19 -19.74 -12.78
CA ALA A 221 -5.80 -20.27 -11.55
C ALA A 221 -7.28 -20.57 -11.75
N VAL A 222 -8.04 -19.64 -12.36
CA VAL A 222 -9.46 -19.84 -12.68
C VAL A 222 -9.64 -21.05 -13.61
N ARG A 223 -8.87 -21.13 -14.70
CA ARG A 223 -8.93 -22.26 -15.63
C ARG A 223 -8.56 -23.61 -14.97
N ASN A 224 -7.67 -23.61 -13.98
CA ASN A 224 -7.37 -24.81 -13.20
C ASN A 224 -8.53 -25.20 -12.28
N GLN A 225 -9.20 -24.22 -11.66
CA GLN A 225 -10.35 -24.47 -10.81
C GLN A 225 -11.56 -24.98 -11.61
N GLU A 226 -11.81 -24.41 -12.78
CA GLU A 226 -12.81 -24.91 -13.74
C GLU A 226 -12.51 -26.36 -14.15
N ARG A 227 -11.25 -26.67 -14.50
CA ARG A 227 -10.84 -28.05 -14.80
C ARG A 227 -11.03 -29.02 -13.65
N LYS A 228 -10.87 -28.57 -12.40
CA LYS A 228 -11.15 -29.40 -11.21
C LYS A 228 -12.65 -29.63 -11.05
N GLY A 229 -13.48 -28.60 -11.18
CA GLY A 229 -14.94 -28.76 -11.11
C GLY A 229 -15.52 -29.64 -12.22
N THR A 230 -15.00 -29.52 -13.46
CA THR A 230 -15.40 -30.42 -14.56
C THR A 230 -14.94 -31.86 -14.32
N PHE A 231 -13.76 -32.05 -13.74
CA PHE A 231 -13.27 -33.36 -13.32
C PHE A 231 -14.11 -33.94 -12.17
N GLU A 232 -14.44 -33.16 -11.14
CA GLU A 232 -15.34 -33.57 -10.04
C GLU A 232 -16.73 -33.95 -10.55
N SER A 233 -17.29 -33.20 -11.51
CA SER A 233 -18.55 -33.56 -12.16
C SER A 233 -18.44 -34.87 -12.97
N MET A 234 -17.32 -35.08 -13.68
CA MET A 234 -17.06 -36.34 -14.38
C MET A 234 -16.95 -37.52 -13.40
N ILE A 235 -16.26 -37.33 -12.26
CA ILE A 235 -16.12 -38.33 -11.21
C ILE A 235 -17.48 -38.63 -10.58
N ALA A 236 -18.28 -37.63 -10.22
CA ALA A 236 -19.62 -37.81 -9.69
C ALA A 236 -20.54 -38.55 -10.68
N SER A 237 -20.42 -38.27 -11.99
CA SER A 237 -21.13 -39.01 -13.03
C SER A 237 -20.66 -40.46 -13.18
N LEU A 238 -19.39 -40.75 -12.88
CA LEU A 238 -18.85 -42.10 -12.86
C LEU A 238 -19.34 -42.86 -11.62
N GLU A 239 -19.26 -42.23 -10.45
CA GLU A 239 -19.75 -42.76 -9.18
C GLU A 239 -21.25 -43.06 -9.24
N ALA A 240 -22.07 -42.17 -9.81
CA ALA A 240 -23.49 -42.43 -9.98
C ALA A 240 -23.77 -43.62 -10.91
N ARG A 241 -22.92 -43.84 -11.93
CA ARG A 241 -23.10 -44.93 -12.90
C ARG A 241 -22.58 -46.28 -12.41
N TYR A 242 -21.52 -46.29 -11.59
CA TYR A 242 -20.84 -47.51 -11.18
C TYR A 242 -20.90 -47.80 -9.67
N GLY A 243 -21.24 -46.82 -8.84
CA GLY A 243 -21.37 -46.96 -7.39
C GLY A 243 -22.73 -47.45 -6.90
N CYS A 244 -23.75 -47.49 -7.77
CA CYS A 244 -25.13 -47.86 -7.38
C CYS A 244 -25.58 -49.25 -7.86
N ALA A 245 -24.66 -50.10 -8.34
CA ALA A 245 -24.98 -51.46 -8.80
C ALA A 245 -24.07 -52.51 -8.15
N ASN A 246 -24.29 -52.76 -6.86
CA ASN A 246 -24.47 -54.11 -6.29
C ASN A 246 -24.75 -53.99 -4.79
N GLY A 247 -26.00 -54.24 -4.41
CA GLY A 247 -26.31 -54.76 -3.08
C GLY A 247 -25.95 -56.24 -3.08
N GLY A 248 -24.90 -56.59 -2.36
CA GLY A 248 -24.47 -57.95 -2.10
C GLY A 248 -23.31 -57.85 -1.12
N ASP A 249 -23.55 -58.33 0.10
CA ASP A 249 -22.56 -58.49 1.16
C ASP A 249 -21.26 -59.08 0.58
N ASP A 250 -20.11 -58.48 0.90
CA ASP A 250 -18.86 -59.17 1.25
C ASP A 250 -17.70 -58.16 1.41
N ASP A 251 -17.17 -58.14 2.63
CA ASP A 251 -15.85 -57.71 3.11
C ASP A 251 -15.35 -56.28 2.81
N GLU A 252 -15.23 -55.49 3.89
CA GLU A 252 -14.41 -54.29 3.95
C GLU A 252 -12.92 -54.63 3.76
N GLU A 253 -12.46 -54.66 2.52
CA GLU A 253 -11.04 -54.53 2.21
C GLU A 253 -10.68 -53.03 2.24
N GLU A 254 -10.20 -52.58 3.41
CA GLU A 254 -9.51 -51.31 3.59
C GLU A 254 -8.31 -51.26 2.64
N PHE A 255 -8.48 -50.64 1.46
CA PHE A 255 -7.38 -50.39 0.54
C PHE A 255 -6.48 -49.29 1.11
N VAL A 256 -5.54 -49.70 1.98
CA VAL A 256 -4.44 -48.87 2.42
C VAL A 256 -3.58 -48.55 1.20
N LEU A 257 -3.63 -47.29 0.76
CA LEU A 257 -2.64 -46.72 -0.14
C LEU A 257 -1.28 -46.74 0.56
N GLU A 258 -0.58 -47.86 0.44
CA GLU A 258 0.84 -47.96 0.75
C GLU A 258 1.51 -46.83 -0.05
N SER A 259 1.96 -45.81 0.68
CA SER A 259 2.71 -44.71 0.11
C SER A 259 4.03 -45.28 -0.38
N SER A 260 4.01 -45.76 -1.63
CA SER A 260 5.18 -46.26 -2.32
C SER A 260 6.19 -45.12 -2.32
N LYS A 261 7.16 -45.21 -1.40
CA LYS A 261 8.39 -44.46 -1.40
C LYS A 261 9.07 -44.79 -2.71
N LYS A 262 8.70 -44.08 -3.77
CA LYS A 262 9.47 -44.02 -4.99
C LYS A 262 10.74 -43.26 -4.62
N SER A 263 11.74 -44.07 -4.27
CA SER A 263 13.14 -43.71 -4.17
C SER A 263 13.46 -42.65 -5.21
N ARG A 264 13.87 -41.48 -4.74
CA ARG A 264 14.57 -40.50 -5.57
C ARG A 264 15.85 -41.19 -6.04
N SER A 265 15.84 -41.72 -7.26
CA SER A 265 17.07 -42.14 -7.92
C SER A 265 17.89 -40.89 -8.15
N SER A 266 18.93 -40.75 -7.33
CA SER A 266 20.03 -39.83 -7.46
C SER A 266 20.72 -40.05 -8.81
N GLY A 267 20.30 -39.29 -9.83
CA GLY A 267 21.10 -39.03 -11.01
C GLY A 267 22.24 -38.09 -10.64
N ALA A 268 23.36 -38.67 -10.20
CA ALA A 268 24.61 -37.97 -9.97
C ALA A 268 25.09 -37.33 -11.29
N LYS A 269 24.96 -36.01 -11.41
CA LYS A 269 25.85 -35.21 -12.26
C LYS A 269 26.72 -34.33 -11.36
N LYS A 270 27.97 -34.78 -11.25
CA LYS A 270 29.16 -34.15 -10.68
C LYS A 270 29.07 -32.64 -10.50
N ALA A 271 29.14 -32.22 -9.25
CA ALA A 271 29.64 -30.92 -8.85
C ALA A 271 31.09 -30.76 -9.34
N LYS A 272 31.36 -29.72 -10.14
CA LYS A 272 32.70 -29.19 -10.34
C LYS A 272 32.91 -28.10 -9.30
N THR A 273 33.41 -28.50 -8.14
CA THR A 273 33.95 -27.62 -7.11
C THR A 273 35.11 -26.83 -7.73
N THR A 274 34.95 -25.51 -7.85
CA THR A 274 36.09 -24.60 -7.93
C THR A 274 36.14 -23.82 -6.63
N THR A 275 37.15 -24.20 -5.86
CA THR A 275 37.65 -23.55 -4.66
C THR A 275 38.19 -22.15 -4.98
N ALA A 276 37.70 -21.13 -4.28
CA ALA A 276 38.45 -19.91 -3.96
C ALA A 276 37.82 -19.30 -2.70
N LYS A 277 38.22 -19.78 -1.51
CA LYS A 277 39.28 -19.22 -0.66
C LYS A 277 38.79 -17.99 0.12
N THR A 278 38.17 -18.27 1.26
CA THR A 278 38.17 -17.39 2.43
C THR A 278 39.61 -17.14 2.86
N THR A 279 40.04 -15.88 2.85
CA THR A 279 41.19 -15.44 3.65
C THR A 279 40.66 -14.56 4.77
N THR A 280 40.57 -15.16 5.95
CA THR A 280 40.75 -14.46 7.21
C THR A 280 42.19 -13.96 7.28
N ALA A 281 42.38 -12.70 7.66
CA ALA A 281 43.64 -12.22 8.21
C ALA A 281 43.31 -11.33 9.41
N LYS A 282 43.68 -11.85 10.58
CA LYS A 282 43.66 -11.18 11.88
C LYS A 282 45.07 -10.62 12.14
N THR A 283 45.11 -9.41 12.69
CA THR A 283 46.14 -8.88 13.62
C THR A 283 47.55 -8.60 13.10
N THR A 284 47.99 -7.33 13.18
CA THR A 284 49.19 -6.94 13.96
C THR A 284 49.11 -5.48 14.42
N THR A 285 49.12 -5.33 15.74
CA THR A 285 49.56 -4.18 16.53
C THR A 285 51.09 -3.94 16.41
N ALA A 286 51.54 -2.68 16.30
CA ALA A 286 52.79 -2.10 16.85
C ALA A 286 52.95 -0.67 16.27
N ALA A 287 52.80 0.41 17.03
CA ALA A 287 53.75 1.01 18.00
C ALA A 287 54.90 1.84 17.37
N LYS A 288 54.74 3.17 17.39
CA LYS A 288 55.74 4.27 17.61
C LYS A 288 55.05 5.57 17.14
N GLY A 289 54.87 6.63 17.92
CA GLY A 289 55.64 7.10 19.06
C GLY A 289 56.36 8.37 18.66
N THR A 290 55.76 9.54 18.89
CA THR A 290 56.50 10.78 19.20
C THR A 290 55.58 11.77 19.90
N ARG A 291 55.81 11.88 21.21
CA ARG A 291 55.52 13.06 22.02
C ARG A 291 56.20 14.29 21.39
N LYS A 292 55.52 15.42 21.35
CA LYS A 292 56.13 16.70 21.75
C LYS A 292 55.10 17.56 22.47
N SER A 293 55.27 17.57 23.78
CA SER A 293 54.79 18.59 24.70
C SER A 293 55.48 19.92 24.35
N ALA A 294 54.72 21.01 24.33
CA ALA A 294 55.19 22.35 24.65
C ALA A 294 54.00 23.19 25.13
N ARG A 295 53.77 23.13 26.44
CA ARG A 295 52.97 24.08 27.21
C ARG A 295 53.94 25.14 27.74
N THR A 296 53.75 26.40 27.34
CA THR A 296 54.12 27.62 28.07
C THR A 296 53.12 28.69 27.62
N ALA A 297 52.04 28.90 28.36
CA ALA A 297 51.92 29.91 29.42
C ALA A 297 51.72 31.34 28.87
N LYS A 298 50.46 31.79 28.86
CA LYS A 298 50.07 33.16 29.29
C LYS A 298 48.55 33.25 29.50
N SER A 299 48.21 33.64 30.73
CA SER A 299 46.91 33.99 31.32
C SER A 299 45.79 32.96 31.28
#